data_AF-A0A1D3JFG2-F1
#
_entry.id   AF-A0A1D3JFG2-F1
#
_cell.length_a   1.000
_cell.length_b   1.000
_cell.length_c   1.000
_cell.angle_alpha   90.00
_cell.angle_beta   90.00
_cell.angle_gamma   90.00
#
_symmetry.space_group_name_H-M   'P 1'
#
loop_
_entity.id
_entity.type
_entity.pdbx_description
1 polymer ?
#
loop_
_entity_poly.entity_id
_entity_poly.type
_entity_poly.pdbx_seq_one_letter_code
_entity_poly.pdbx_strand_id
1 'polypeptide(L)'
;MTTTNVYEWAKILTELPLVKKYKELDNDVDQDSYISECRTILSSYSSYSEVCGLCIKFARNFRKLSKILKDASYNSKKRCGYLNLWLFDEIRKIINTRDRVIDKGDIISKFKEVWVNINNTSHPKCGFEYYSIIHSLEEWKELKDLYDYFEHNVAIKSIISEDKPKCQQYIPYVTYINKIYEDYKDKCTIRKNEKCPDFLNFEESFKKIQPLNELLCKQFQKDRETLEMQNQAGKPEHSADPSDGHTVGSSLFGDMTDYENTSDLEFLRYRIIITCLSFSGIFFILLLLFKITPLGSLLYETVFKKNIMRRNIDYEETHEFLSDNSLSAYSGSIPHHITYPPLRD
;
A
#
# COMPACT_ATOMS: atom_id res chain seq x y z
N MET A 1 2.35 -0.63 19.10
CA MET A 1 2.48 -0.08 17.74
C MET A 1 3.71 0.80 17.72
N THR A 2 4.76 0.43 17.00
CA THR A 2 5.92 1.29 16.76
C THR A 2 5.65 2.15 15.54
N THR A 3 5.64 3.47 15.73
CA THR A 3 5.48 4.46 14.65
C THR A 3 6.82 4.69 13.96
N THR A 4 7.24 3.76 13.10
CA THR A 4 8.33 4.02 12.14
C THR A 4 7.86 5.06 11.12
N ASN A 5 8.75 5.97 10.72
CA ASN A 5 8.34 7.33 10.38
C ASN A 5 7.98 7.49 8.89
N VAL A 6 6.85 8.14 8.61
CA VAL A 6 6.33 8.42 7.25
C VAL A 6 7.30 9.27 6.39
N TYR A 7 8.36 9.83 6.99
CA TYR A 7 9.40 10.65 6.34
C TYR A 7 10.72 9.95 5.95
N GLU A 8 10.96 8.69 6.33
CA GLU A 8 12.33 8.15 6.50
C GLU A 8 13.34 8.38 5.36
N TRP A 9 13.08 7.91 4.13
CA TRP A 9 14.13 7.88 3.09
C TRP A 9 14.30 9.17 2.29
N ALA A 10 13.29 10.03 2.25
CA ALA A 10 13.33 11.25 1.45
C ALA A 10 14.53 12.15 1.80
N LYS A 11 14.91 12.20 3.09
CA LYS A 11 16.04 12.98 3.59
C LYS A 11 17.40 12.48 3.08
N ILE A 12 17.69 11.18 3.24
CA ILE A 12 18.99 10.62 2.82
C ILE A 12 19.10 10.51 1.30
N LEU A 13 18.01 10.19 0.60
CA LEU A 13 17.99 10.02 -0.85
C LEU A 13 17.92 11.36 -1.63
N THR A 14 17.84 12.52 -0.97
CA THR A 14 17.73 13.85 -1.64
C THR A 14 18.80 14.15 -2.67
N GLU A 15 20.00 13.60 -2.52
CA GLU A 15 21.12 13.82 -3.45
C GLU A 15 20.92 13.05 -4.78
N LEU A 16 20.13 11.97 -4.78
CA LEU A 16 19.91 11.11 -5.95
C LEU A 16 19.09 11.81 -7.05
N PRO A 17 19.38 11.55 -8.35
CA PRO A 17 18.69 12.19 -9.48
C PRO A 17 17.16 12.04 -9.47
N LEU A 18 16.65 10.87 -9.08
CA LEU A 18 15.21 10.55 -9.11
C LEU A 18 14.41 11.24 -8.00
N VAL A 19 14.97 11.45 -6.82
CA VAL A 19 14.30 12.25 -5.77
C VAL A 19 14.18 13.72 -6.20
N LYS A 20 15.09 14.20 -7.06
CA LYS A 20 14.94 15.50 -7.74
C LYS A 20 13.85 15.46 -8.83
N LYS A 21 13.50 14.29 -9.39
CA LYS A 21 12.42 14.12 -10.37
C LYS A 21 11.02 14.02 -9.78
N TYR A 22 10.81 13.37 -8.64
CA TYR A 22 9.51 13.48 -7.95
C TYR A 22 9.22 14.94 -7.56
N LYS A 23 10.23 15.69 -7.07
CA LYS A 23 10.10 17.13 -6.79
C LYS A 23 9.65 17.98 -8.00
N GLU A 24 10.05 17.62 -9.22
CA GLU A 24 9.56 18.31 -10.43
C GLU A 24 8.07 18.05 -10.71
N LEU A 25 7.55 16.89 -10.28
CA LEU A 25 6.12 16.56 -10.27
C LEU A 25 5.40 17.24 -9.10
N ASP A 26 6.00 17.31 -7.92
CA ASP A 26 5.44 17.91 -6.69
C ASP A 26 5.21 19.43 -6.78
N ASN A 27 5.95 20.13 -7.65
CA ASN A 27 5.88 21.58 -7.84
C ASN A 27 4.44 22.14 -7.88
N ASP A 28 4.24 23.36 -7.39
CA ASP A 28 2.93 24.00 -7.41
C ASP A 28 2.48 24.40 -8.82
N VAL A 29 1.17 24.56 -8.96
CA VAL A 29 0.46 24.83 -10.21
C VAL A 29 -0.58 25.90 -9.92
N ASP A 30 -0.67 26.87 -10.82
CA ASP A 30 -1.77 27.83 -10.89
C ASP A 30 -3.13 27.11 -10.88
N GLN A 31 -4.00 27.42 -9.91
CA GLN A 31 -5.18 26.60 -9.61
C GLN A 31 -6.28 26.66 -10.68
N ASP A 32 -6.34 27.76 -11.44
CA ASP A 32 -7.26 27.89 -12.58
C ASP A 32 -6.79 27.03 -13.77
N SER A 33 -5.50 26.69 -13.81
CA SER A 33 -4.92 25.80 -14.81
C SER A 33 -5.36 24.35 -14.57
N TYR A 34 -5.82 23.66 -15.61
CA TYR A 34 -6.28 22.25 -15.59
C TYR A 34 -7.52 21.94 -14.72
N ILE A 35 -8.13 22.91 -14.05
CA ILE A 35 -9.33 22.71 -13.20
C ILE A 35 -10.49 21.99 -13.93
N SER A 36 -10.61 22.20 -15.24
CA SER A 36 -11.62 21.57 -16.10
C SER A 36 -11.45 20.06 -16.29
N GLU A 37 -10.25 19.51 -16.13
CA GLU A 37 -9.97 18.07 -16.15
C GLU A 37 -10.47 17.40 -14.85
N CYS A 38 -10.50 18.17 -13.75
CA CYS A 38 -10.73 17.69 -12.39
C CYS A 38 -12.20 17.73 -11.91
N ARG A 39 -13.15 18.04 -12.79
CA ARG A 39 -14.56 18.31 -12.42
C ARG A 39 -15.22 17.25 -11.54
N THR A 40 -14.93 15.96 -11.73
CA THR A 40 -15.57 14.87 -10.96
C THR A 40 -14.93 14.66 -9.58
N ILE A 41 -13.64 14.97 -9.44
CA ILE A 41 -12.99 15.11 -8.13
C ILE A 41 -13.52 16.35 -7.43
N LEU A 42 -13.58 17.51 -8.10
CA LEU A 42 -14.08 18.76 -7.53
C LEU A 42 -15.54 18.65 -7.03
N SER A 43 -16.40 17.89 -7.71
CA SER A 43 -17.78 17.68 -7.26
C SER A 43 -17.91 16.71 -6.09
N SER A 44 -17.04 15.71 -5.98
CA SER A 44 -17.10 14.65 -4.94
C SER A 44 -16.24 14.99 -3.70
N TYR A 45 -15.22 15.84 -3.86
CA TYR A 45 -14.19 16.17 -2.86
C TYR A 45 -14.04 17.68 -2.62
N SER A 46 -15.08 18.49 -2.88
CA SER A 46 -15.06 19.96 -2.72
C SER A 46 -14.63 20.46 -1.34
N SER A 47 -14.87 19.67 -0.29
CA SER A 47 -14.48 19.95 1.10
C SER A 47 -13.04 19.51 1.46
N TYR A 48 -12.29 19.01 0.48
CA TYR A 48 -10.97 18.39 0.64
C TYR A 48 -9.97 18.99 -0.37
N SER A 49 -9.55 20.23 -0.10
CA SER A 49 -8.74 21.07 -1.00
C SER A 49 -7.44 20.42 -1.48
N GLU A 50 -6.85 19.52 -0.68
CA GLU A 50 -5.62 18.81 -1.01
C GLU A 50 -5.85 17.69 -2.04
N VAL A 51 -7.04 17.07 -2.06
CA VAL A 51 -7.44 16.11 -3.10
C VAL A 51 -7.64 16.85 -4.43
N CYS A 52 -8.30 18.02 -4.38
CA CYS A 52 -8.49 18.89 -5.54
C CYS A 52 -7.15 19.41 -6.08
N GLY A 53 -6.25 19.85 -5.18
CA GLY A 53 -4.89 20.29 -5.52
C GLY A 53 -4.04 19.17 -6.12
N LEU A 54 -4.11 17.95 -5.57
CA LEU A 54 -3.46 16.78 -6.18
C LEU A 54 -4.00 16.49 -7.58
N CYS A 55 -5.31 16.61 -7.81
CA CYS A 55 -5.87 16.46 -9.16
C CYS A 55 -5.30 17.49 -10.14
N ILE A 56 -5.22 18.76 -9.76
CA ILE A 56 -4.67 19.82 -10.61
C ILE A 56 -3.17 19.57 -10.89
N LYS A 57 -2.39 19.17 -9.88
CA LYS A 57 -0.98 18.76 -10.05
C LYS A 57 -0.85 17.54 -10.96
N PHE A 58 -1.68 16.52 -10.78
CA PHE A 58 -1.71 15.31 -11.61
C PHE A 58 -2.04 15.63 -13.07
N ALA A 59 -3.07 16.44 -13.33
CA ALA A 59 -3.46 16.84 -14.68
C ALA A 59 -2.34 17.63 -15.39
N ARG A 60 -1.71 18.58 -14.67
CA ARG A 60 -0.49 19.27 -15.13
C ARG A 60 0.63 18.28 -15.45
N ASN A 61 0.88 17.32 -14.56
CA ASN A 61 1.96 16.35 -14.67
C ASN A 61 1.79 15.42 -15.86
N PHE A 62 0.58 14.90 -16.09
CA PHE A 62 0.25 14.09 -17.27
C PHE A 62 0.45 14.92 -18.55
N ARG A 63 -0.21 16.08 -18.67
CA ARG A 63 -0.19 16.92 -19.88
C ARG A 63 1.20 17.46 -20.23
N LYS A 64 2.11 17.60 -19.26
CA LYS A 64 3.49 18.11 -19.45
C LYS A 64 4.58 17.06 -19.18
N LEU A 65 4.24 15.77 -19.04
CA LEU A 65 5.14 14.72 -18.53
C LEU A 65 6.51 14.64 -19.24
N SER A 66 6.51 14.73 -20.57
CA SER A 66 7.73 14.71 -21.41
C SER A 66 8.57 15.99 -21.33
N LYS A 67 7.97 17.12 -20.92
CA LYS A 67 8.65 18.41 -20.71
C LYS A 67 9.24 18.53 -19.30
N ILE A 68 8.59 17.89 -18.32
CA ILE A 68 9.05 17.77 -16.94
C ILE A 68 10.22 16.76 -16.91
N LEU A 69 9.94 15.49 -17.20
CA LEU A 69 10.91 14.40 -17.25
C LEU A 69 11.70 14.39 -18.57
N LYS A 70 12.25 15.55 -18.96
CA LYS A 70 12.87 15.84 -20.27
C LYS A 70 14.13 15.03 -20.62
N ASP A 71 14.64 14.23 -19.70
CA ASP A 71 15.83 13.39 -19.90
C ASP A 71 15.59 12.35 -21.01
N ALA A 72 16.56 12.18 -21.91
CA ALA A 72 16.45 11.31 -23.08
C ALA A 72 16.46 9.81 -22.73
N SER A 73 17.03 9.41 -21.59
CA SER A 73 17.02 8.03 -21.10
C SER A 73 15.64 7.58 -20.60
N TYR A 74 14.71 8.53 -20.39
CA TYR A 74 13.35 8.28 -19.93
C TYR A 74 12.42 8.15 -21.14
N ASN A 75 12.31 6.94 -21.69
CA ASN A 75 11.33 6.65 -22.73
C ASN A 75 9.87 6.81 -22.22
N SER A 76 8.87 6.75 -23.10
CA SER A 76 7.47 6.97 -22.71
C SER A 76 6.97 6.00 -21.64
N LYS A 77 7.35 4.71 -21.72
CA LYS A 77 6.97 3.68 -20.73
C LYS A 77 7.51 4.05 -19.35
N LYS A 78 8.81 4.39 -19.28
CA LYS A 78 9.49 4.82 -18.05
C LYS A 78 8.89 6.08 -17.45
N ARG A 79 8.65 7.14 -18.26
CA ARG A 79 7.97 8.37 -17.80
C ARG A 79 6.58 8.09 -17.22
N CYS A 80 5.79 7.26 -17.90
CA CYS A 80 4.47 6.85 -17.43
C CYS A 80 4.52 6.02 -16.13
N GLY A 81 5.61 5.28 -15.92
CA GLY A 81 5.85 4.59 -14.67
C GLY A 81 6.02 5.54 -13.49
N TYR A 82 6.86 6.57 -13.64
CA TYR A 82 6.99 7.62 -12.63
C TYR A 82 5.68 8.33 -12.32
N LEU A 83 4.83 8.60 -13.33
CA LEU A 83 3.54 9.23 -13.11
C LEU A 83 2.57 8.33 -12.30
N ASN A 84 2.54 7.02 -12.59
CA ASN A 84 1.76 6.06 -11.81
C ASN A 84 2.29 6.00 -10.37
N LEU A 85 3.59 5.73 -10.18
CA LEU A 85 4.21 5.61 -8.87
C LEU A 85 4.01 6.85 -7.99
N TRP A 86 4.21 8.04 -8.56
CA TRP A 86 3.98 9.33 -7.89
C TRP A 86 2.52 9.50 -7.45
N LEU A 87 1.56 9.29 -8.35
CA LEU A 87 0.16 9.56 -8.05
C LEU A 87 -0.36 8.76 -6.85
N PHE A 88 -0.05 7.46 -6.77
CA PHE A 88 -0.57 6.64 -5.68
C PHE A 88 0.20 6.81 -4.37
N ASP A 89 1.46 7.27 -4.39
CA ASP A 89 2.18 7.72 -3.19
C ASP A 89 1.60 9.05 -2.65
N GLU A 90 1.18 9.97 -3.51
CA GLU A 90 0.45 11.18 -3.10
C GLU A 90 -0.96 10.86 -2.55
N ILE A 91 -1.73 10.00 -3.23
CA ILE A 91 -3.03 9.53 -2.72
C ILE A 91 -2.86 8.85 -1.36
N ARG A 92 -1.82 8.01 -1.20
CA ARG A 92 -1.46 7.38 0.07
C ARG A 92 -1.18 8.40 1.17
N LYS A 93 -0.35 9.41 0.92
CA LYS A 93 -0.06 10.48 1.90
C LYS A 93 -1.36 11.15 2.33
N ILE A 94 -2.19 11.58 1.37
CA ILE A 94 -3.45 12.26 1.63
C ILE A 94 -4.43 11.42 2.47
N ILE A 95 -4.48 10.10 2.27
CA ILE A 95 -5.33 9.19 3.07
C ILE A 95 -4.73 8.99 4.47
N ASN A 96 -3.42 8.74 4.56
CA ASN A 96 -2.75 8.38 5.81
C ASN A 96 -2.57 9.57 6.79
N THR A 97 -2.73 10.83 6.35
CA THR A 97 -2.57 12.03 7.19
C THR A 97 -3.90 12.66 7.66
N ARG A 98 -5.05 11.99 7.54
CA ARG A 98 -6.37 12.57 7.85
C ARG A 98 -7.09 11.88 8.99
N ASP A 99 -7.70 12.69 9.87
CA ASP A 99 -8.64 12.23 10.90
C ASP A 99 -9.97 11.72 10.29
N ARG A 100 -10.33 12.21 9.10
CA ARG A 100 -11.55 11.80 8.38
C ARG A 100 -11.22 10.70 7.37
N VAL A 101 -11.91 9.56 7.52
CA VAL A 101 -11.83 8.43 6.58
C VAL A 101 -12.25 8.88 5.19
N ILE A 102 -11.33 8.77 4.23
CA ILE A 102 -11.58 8.80 2.80
C ILE A 102 -11.69 7.35 2.32
N ASP A 103 -12.72 7.00 1.56
CA ASP A 103 -12.78 5.70 0.93
C ASP A 103 -11.70 5.58 -0.16
N LYS A 104 -10.79 4.60 0.00
CA LYS A 104 -9.70 4.30 -0.95
C LYS A 104 -10.25 3.93 -2.33
N GLY A 105 -11.37 3.23 -2.40
CA GLY A 105 -11.99 2.78 -3.65
C GLY A 105 -12.48 3.94 -4.49
N ASP A 106 -13.30 4.83 -3.92
CA ASP A 106 -13.85 5.98 -4.64
C ASP A 106 -12.76 6.94 -5.10
N ILE A 107 -11.84 7.38 -4.22
CA ILE A 107 -10.80 8.35 -4.60
C ILE A 107 -9.94 7.83 -5.76
N ILE A 108 -9.54 6.55 -5.72
CA ILE A 108 -8.77 5.92 -6.81
C ILE A 108 -9.62 5.75 -8.07
N SER A 109 -10.93 5.50 -7.95
CA SER A 109 -11.87 5.47 -9.08
C SER A 109 -12.00 6.84 -9.76
N LYS A 110 -12.13 7.94 -9.00
CA LYS A 110 -12.15 9.31 -9.54
C LYS A 110 -10.83 9.69 -10.21
N PHE A 111 -9.69 9.36 -9.59
CA PHE A 111 -8.38 9.58 -10.23
C PHE A 111 -8.20 8.74 -11.50
N LYS A 112 -8.76 7.51 -11.56
CA LYS A 112 -8.80 6.69 -12.78
C LYS A 112 -9.65 7.34 -13.88
N GLU A 113 -10.78 7.95 -13.54
CA GLU A 113 -11.63 8.69 -14.48
C GLU A 113 -10.86 9.88 -15.10
N VAL A 114 -10.24 10.72 -14.27
CA VAL A 114 -9.39 11.84 -14.73
C VAL A 114 -8.22 11.32 -15.58
N TRP A 115 -7.58 10.23 -15.17
CA TRP A 115 -6.51 9.58 -15.94
C TRP A 115 -6.98 9.17 -17.34
N VAL A 116 -8.13 8.48 -17.45
CA VAL A 116 -8.69 8.04 -18.74
C VAL A 116 -9.05 9.23 -19.62
N ASN A 117 -9.70 10.26 -19.08
CA ASN A 117 -10.10 11.46 -19.83
C ASN A 117 -8.89 12.21 -20.42
N ILE A 118 -7.84 12.40 -19.61
CA ILE A 118 -6.60 13.02 -20.05
C ILE A 118 -5.86 12.12 -21.05
N ASN A 119 -5.79 10.80 -20.79
CA ASN A 119 -5.14 9.84 -21.68
C ASN A 119 -5.79 9.80 -23.07
N ASN A 120 -7.13 9.80 -23.13
CA ASN A 120 -7.88 9.80 -24.39
C ASN A 120 -7.48 10.96 -25.32
N THR A 121 -7.17 12.12 -24.74
CA THR A 121 -6.79 13.34 -25.48
C THR A 121 -5.28 13.68 -25.42
N SER A 122 -4.42 12.81 -24.88
CA SER A 122 -2.97 13.03 -24.77
C SER A 122 -2.17 12.11 -25.68
N HIS A 123 -0.98 12.56 -26.10
CA HIS A 123 0.01 11.78 -26.83
C HIS A 123 1.42 12.10 -26.30
N PRO A 124 2.27 11.08 -26.01
CA PRO A 124 1.98 9.65 -26.03
C PRO A 124 0.93 9.24 -24.98
N LYS A 125 0.37 8.03 -25.13
CA LYS A 125 -0.58 7.44 -24.17
C LYS A 125 0.14 6.94 -22.91
N CYS A 126 -0.59 6.89 -21.81
CA CYS A 126 -0.10 6.49 -20.49
C CYS A 126 -1.08 5.49 -19.86
N GLY A 127 -0.63 4.26 -19.62
CA GLY A 127 -1.44 3.24 -18.95
C GLY A 127 -1.75 3.62 -17.51
N PHE A 128 -2.96 3.29 -17.05
CA PHE A 128 -3.35 3.34 -15.63
C PHE A 128 -3.14 1.93 -15.07
N GLU A 129 -2.19 1.78 -14.16
CA GLU A 129 -1.58 0.47 -13.85
C GLU A 129 -1.79 0.05 -12.38
N TYR A 130 -2.68 0.76 -11.65
CA TYR A 130 -2.97 0.47 -10.24
C TYR A 130 -4.24 -0.35 -10.08
N TYR A 131 -4.12 -1.51 -9.44
CA TYR A 131 -5.22 -2.43 -9.20
C TYR A 131 -5.48 -2.56 -7.70
N SER A 132 -6.47 -1.82 -7.20
CA SER A 132 -6.81 -1.68 -5.78
C SER A 132 -7.19 -2.98 -5.06
N ILE A 133 -7.63 -3.98 -5.83
CA ILE A 133 -7.95 -5.36 -5.43
C ILE A 133 -6.67 -6.18 -5.15
N ILE A 134 -5.59 -5.84 -5.84
CA ILE A 134 -4.33 -6.61 -5.88
C ILE A 134 -3.28 -5.99 -4.92
N HIS A 135 -3.38 -4.67 -4.71
CA HIS A 135 -2.46 -3.86 -3.92
C HIS A 135 -3.17 -2.99 -2.87
N SER A 136 -2.69 -3.06 -1.64
CA SER A 136 -2.77 -1.97 -0.67
C SER A 136 -1.97 -0.73 -1.14
N LEU A 137 -2.09 0.39 -0.44
CA LEU A 137 -1.27 1.57 -0.73
C LEU A 137 0.16 1.43 -0.16
N GLU A 138 0.32 0.67 0.92
CA GLU A 138 1.65 0.36 1.49
C GLU A 138 2.44 -0.58 0.56
N GLU A 139 1.84 -1.66 0.04
CA GLU A 139 2.50 -2.52 -0.97
C GLU A 139 2.92 -1.72 -2.21
N TRP A 140 2.15 -0.70 -2.61
CA TRP A 140 2.51 0.16 -3.74
C TRP A 140 3.66 1.12 -3.42
N LYS A 141 3.72 1.62 -2.18
CA LYS A 141 4.88 2.37 -1.67
C LYS A 141 6.13 1.49 -1.63
N GLU A 142 6.01 0.22 -1.24
CA GLU A 142 7.13 -0.74 -1.31
C GLU A 142 7.58 -0.99 -2.75
N LEU A 143 6.66 -1.23 -3.69
CA LEU A 143 6.96 -1.35 -5.12
C LEU A 143 7.65 -0.09 -5.69
N LYS A 144 7.20 1.11 -5.29
CA LYS A 144 7.85 2.38 -5.64
C LYS A 144 9.29 2.42 -5.12
N ASP A 145 9.50 2.23 -3.82
CA ASP A 145 10.82 2.35 -3.20
C ASP A 145 11.81 1.30 -3.74
N LEU A 146 11.31 0.11 -4.09
CA LEU A 146 12.05 -0.96 -4.76
C LEU A 146 12.45 -0.59 -6.21
N TYR A 147 11.56 0.09 -6.96
CA TYR A 147 11.90 0.61 -8.29
C TYR A 147 12.93 1.75 -8.21
N ASP A 148 12.72 2.69 -7.30
CA ASP A 148 13.66 3.81 -7.06
C ASP A 148 15.06 3.29 -6.66
N TYR A 149 15.12 2.17 -5.92
CA TYR A 149 16.34 1.44 -5.62
C TYR A 149 16.99 0.82 -6.85
N PHE A 150 16.24 0.12 -7.71
CA PHE A 150 16.80 -0.48 -8.92
C PHE A 150 17.39 0.56 -9.87
N GLU A 151 16.75 1.72 -9.98
CA GLU A 151 17.24 2.86 -10.78
C GLU A 151 18.52 3.49 -10.21
N HIS A 152 18.82 3.32 -8.91
CA HIS A 152 19.95 3.96 -8.24
C HIS A 152 20.91 3.05 -7.47
N ASN A 153 20.82 1.73 -7.63
CA ASN A 153 21.69 0.77 -6.95
C ASN A 153 23.18 1.12 -7.06
N VAL A 154 23.66 1.53 -8.23
CA VAL A 154 25.07 1.93 -8.43
C VAL A 154 25.47 3.14 -7.57
N ALA A 155 24.64 4.17 -7.52
CA ALA A 155 24.91 5.38 -6.75
C ALA A 155 24.83 5.12 -5.24
N ILE A 156 23.82 4.37 -4.80
CA ILE A 156 23.67 3.94 -3.41
C ILE A 156 24.85 3.07 -2.98
N LYS A 157 25.29 2.14 -3.84
CA LYS A 157 26.42 1.24 -3.58
C LYS A 157 27.76 1.99 -3.45
N SER A 158 27.98 3.04 -4.23
CA SER A 158 29.13 3.95 -4.09
C SER A 158 29.10 4.68 -2.74
N ILE A 159 27.97 5.31 -2.38
CA ILE A 159 27.80 6.01 -1.09
C ILE A 159 28.14 5.09 0.10
N ILE A 160 27.62 3.85 0.11
CA ILE A 160 27.89 2.89 1.19
C ILE A 160 29.27 2.20 1.12
N SER A 161 30.08 2.47 0.09
CA SER A 161 31.44 1.93 -0.02
C SER A 161 32.53 2.94 0.37
N GLU A 162 32.21 4.24 0.33
CA GLU A 162 33.20 5.33 0.33
C GLU A 162 33.08 6.26 1.56
N ASP A 163 31.86 6.70 1.91
CA ASP A 163 31.62 7.73 2.94
C ASP A 163 31.14 7.10 4.26
N LYS A 164 32.04 6.98 5.26
CA LYS A 164 31.71 6.31 6.53
C LYS A 164 30.55 6.99 7.31
N PRO A 165 30.54 8.33 7.52
CA PRO A 165 29.39 9.01 8.14
C PRO A 165 28.06 8.91 7.38
N LYS A 166 28.07 8.94 6.04
CA LYS A 166 26.83 8.71 5.27
C LYS A 166 26.40 7.25 5.31
N CYS A 167 27.33 6.29 5.27
CA CYS A 167 27.01 4.85 5.29
C CYS A 167 26.14 4.48 6.49
N GLN A 168 26.50 4.95 7.69
CA GLN A 168 25.72 4.70 8.92
C GLN A 168 24.28 5.22 8.83
N GLN A 169 24.05 6.36 8.16
CA GLN A 169 22.70 6.91 7.92
C GLN A 169 21.90 6.12 6.88
N TYR A 170 22.57 5.34 6.02
CA TYR A 170 21.96 4.45 5.04
C TYR A 170 21.65 3.05 5.59
N ILE A 171 22.23 2.61 6.71
CA ILE A 171 21.99 1.25 7.27
C ILE A 171 20.49 0.93 7.40
N PRO A 172 19.62 1.78 8.01
CA PRO A 172 18.19 1.47 8.13
C PRO A 172 17.49 1.33 6.77
N TYR A 173 17.91 2.11 5.77
CA TYR A 173 17.41 2.00 4.40
C TYR A 173 17.90 0.72 3.72
N VAL A 174 19.16 0.32 3.94
CA VAL A 174 19.71 -0.94 3.43
C VAL A 174 18.93 -2.14 3.99
N THR A 175 18.70 -2.18 5.30
CA THR A 175 17.91 -3.26 5.93
C THR A 175 16.46 -3.28 5.40
N TYR A 176 15.82 -2.11 5.26
CA TYR A 176 14.49 -2.00 4.67
C TYR A 176 14.43 -2.47 3.21
N ILE A 177 15.36 -1.99 2.36
CA ILE A 177 15.33 -2.26 0.93
C ILE A 177 15.69 -3.71 0.60
N ASN A 178 16.61 -4.30 1.37
CA ASN A 178 16.93 -5.73 1.29
C ASN A 178 15.73 -6.60 1.69
N LYS A 179 15.01 -6.22 2.76
CA LYS A 179 13.80 -6.93 3.18
C LYS A 179 12.74 -6.91 2.09
N ILE A 180 12.39 -5.73 1.57
CA ILE A 180 11.36 -5.65 0.51
C ILE A 180 11.83 -6.26 -0.81
N TYR A 181 13.14 -6.24 -1.11
CA TYR A 181 13.69 -6.96 -2.25
C TYR A 181 13.36 -8.46 -2.17
N GLU A 182 13.72 -9.14 -1.07
CA GLU A 182 13.41 -10.58 -0.93
C GLU A 182 11.90 -10.84 -0.81
N ASP A 183 11.14 -9.98 -0.12
CA ASP A 183 9.67 -10.08 -0.05
C ASP A 183 9.02 -10.02 -1.45
N TYR A 184 9.58 -9.30 -2.43
CA TYR A 184 8.99 -9.13 -3.77
C TYR A 184 9.63 -9.96 -4.89
N LYS A 185 10.86 -10.42 -4.71
CA LYS A 185 11.64 -11.25 -5.65
C LYS A 185 10.81 -12.40 -6.23
N ASP A 186 10.31 -13.29 -5.38
CA ASP A 186 9.52 -14.46 -5.81
C ASP A 186 8.11 -14.06 -6.29
N LYS A 187 7.55 -12.97 -5.73
CA LYS A 187 6.25 -12.41 -6.14
C LYS A 187 6.27 -11.83 -7.56
N CYS A 188 7.43 -11.38 -8.05
CA CYS A 188 7.62 -10.72 -9.35
C CYS A 188 8.38 -11.56 -10.40
N THR A 189 8.88 -12.75 -10.07
CA THR A 189 9.71 -13.56 -10.98
C THR A 189 9.19 -14.98 -11.17
N ILE A 190 8.93 -15.71 -10.09
CA ILE A 190 8.45 -17.10 -10.14
C ILE A 190 6.93 -17.11 -10.34
N ARG A 191 6.23 -16.29 -9.55
CA ARG A 191 4.80 -16.11 -9.67
C ARG A 191 4.55 -15.03 -10.72
N LYS A 192 4.13 -15.43 -11.93
CA LYS A 192 3.51 -14.52 -12.92
C LYS A 192 2.09 -14.11 -12.48
N ASN A 193 1.99 -13.63 -11.25
CA ASN A 193 0.79 -13.08 -10.68
C ASN A 193 0.78 -11.58 -10.97
N GLU A 194 -0.42 -11.02 -11.06
CA GLU A 194 -0.72 -9.61 -11.36
C GLU A 194 -0.19 -8.61 -10.29
N LYS A 195 0.61 -9.07 -9.33
CA LYS A 195 1.14 -8.37 -8.14
C LYS A 195 2.39 -7.52 -8.38
N CYS A 196 2.87 -7.43 -9.61
CA CYS A 196 4.07 -6.66 -9.93
C CYS A 196 3.85 -5.97 -11.28
N PRO A 197 3.78 -4.62 -11.34
CA PRO A 197 3.35 -3.96 -12.57
C PRO A 197 4.33 -4.14 -13.74
N ASP A 198 3.83 -4.69 -14.86
CA ASP A 198 4.60 -4.96 -16.09
C ASP A 198 5.28 -3.71 -16.68
N PHE A 199 4.81 -2.51 -16.31
CA PHE A 199 5.45 -1.28 -16.72
C PHE A 199 6.83 -1.05 -16.09
N LEU A 200 7.09 -1.64 -14.91
CA LEU A 200 8.33 -1.49 -14.14
C LEU A 200 9.40 -2.52 -14.50
N ASN A 201 9.03 -3.62 -15.17
CA ASN A 201 9.96 -4.66 -15.63
C ASN A 201 10.86 -5.21 -14.50
N PHE A 202 10.24 -5.55 -13.36
CA PHE A 202 10.96 -6.04 -12.19
C PHE A 202 11.69 -7.35 -12.46
N GLU A 203 11.19 -8.24 -13.33
CA GLU A 203 11.85 -9.50 -13.68
C GLU A 203 13.27 -9.29 -14.24
N GLU A 204 13.48 -8.25 -15.05
CA GLU A 204 14.82 -7.89 -15.56
C GLU A 204 15.69 -7.21 -14.47
N SER A 205 15.07 -6.43 -13.59
CA SER A 205 15.76 -5.73 -12.50
C SER A 205 16.31 -6.71 -11.46
N PHE A 206 15.50 -7.66 -11.00
CA PHE A 206 15.90 -8.74 -10.07
C PHE A 206 17.01 -9.66 -10.63
N LYS A 207 17.12 -9.79 -11.96
CA LYS A 207 18.22 -10.55 -12.59
C LYS A 207 19.54 -9.78 -12.59
N LYS A 208 19.50 -8.44 -12.69
CA LYS A 208 20.69 -7.59 -12.83
C LYS A 208 21.22 -7.06 -11.50
N ILE A 209 20.33 -6.82 -10.53
CA ILE A 209 20.63 -6.10 -9.30
C ILE A 209 20.38 -7.01 -8.11
N GLN A 210 21.40 -7.18 -7.27
CA GLN A 210 21.37 -8.00 -6.06
C GLN A 210 21.16 -7.11 -4.81
N PRO A 211 20.80 -7.69 -3.65
CA PRO A 211 20.75 -6.96 -2.37
C PRO A 211 22.05 -6.22 -2.04
N LEU A 212 21.95 -5.16 -1.26
CA LEU A 212 23.11 -4.44 -0.75
C LEU A 212 23.68 -5.17 0.47
N ASN A 213 24.99 -5.39 0.51
CA ASN A 213 25.62 -5.99 1.68
C ASN A 213 25.86 -4.93 2.76
N GLU A 214 25.19 -5.04 3.91
CA GLU A 214 25.34 -4.14 5.07
C GLU A 214 26.79 -4.05 5.58
N LEU A 215 27.59 -5.11 5.39
CA LEU A 215 29.01 -5.15 5.76
C LEU A 215 29.90 -4.20 4.93
N LEU A 216 29.39 -3.59 3.85
CA LEU A 216 30.07 -2.51 3.14
C LEU A 216 30.21 -1.26 4.03
N CYS A 217 29.26 -1.03 4.93
CA CYS A 217 29.47 -0.13 6.07
C CYS A 217 30.44 -0.79 7.04
N LYS A 218 31.74 -0.44 6.91
CA LYS A 218 32.89 -0.98 7.69
C LYS A 218 32.92 -0.58 9.18
N GLN A 219 31.78 -0.75 9.85
CA GLN A 219 31.62 -0.64 11.30
C GLN A 219 31.35 -2.03 11.90
N PHE A 220 30.42 -2.79 11.29
CA PHE A 220 30.08 -4.17 11.70
C PHE A 220 31.27 -5.13 11.76
N GLN A 221 32.28 -4.95 10.90
CA GLN A 221 33.50 -5.77 10.97
C GLN A 221 34.29 -5.48 12.25
N LYS A 222 34.57 -4.21 12.53
CA LYS A 222 35.46 -3.81 13.63
C LYS A 222 34.85 -4.07 15.00
N ASP A 223 33.55 -3.81 15.14
CA ASP A 223 32.86 -4.01 16.42
C ASP A 223 32.71 -5.52 16.72
N ARG A 224 32.49 -6.33 15.68
CA ARG A 224 32.44 -7.81 15.80
C ARG A 224 33.81 -8.43 16.06
N GLU A 225 34.85 -8.02 15.36
CA GLU A 225 36.24 -8.42 15.62
C GLU A 225 36.65 -8.09 17.06
N THR A 226 36.24 -6.92 17.58
CA THR A 226 36.49 -6.52 18.97
C THR A 226 35.76 -7.41 19.98
N LEU A 227 34.49 -7.74 19.73
CA LEU A 227 33.71 -8.66 20.57
C LEU A 227 34.25 -10.10 20.52
N GLU A 228 34.68 -10.59 19.36
CA GLU A 228 35.25 -11.94 19.20
C GLU A 228 36.62 -12.05 19.89
N MET A 229 37.45 -11.00 19.87
CA MET A 229 38.69 -10.92 20.68
C MET A 229 38.41 -10.89 22.19
N GLN A 230 37.44 -10.10 22.66
CA GLN A 230 37.09 -10.02 24.09
C GLN A 230 36.58 -11.38 24.63
N ASN A 231 35.78 -12.11 23.84
CA ASN A 231 35.29 -13.44 24.22
C ASN A 231 36.39 -14.53 24.24
N GLN A 232 37.53 -14.32 23.55
CA GLN A 232 38.69 -15.22 23.65
C GLN A 232 39.62 -14.87 24.82
N ALA A 233 39.72 -13.60 25.20
CA ALA A 233 40.53 -13.17 26.36
C ALA A 233 39.86 -13.48 27.72
N GLY A 234 38.53 -13.65 27.76
CA GLY A 234 37.73 -13.78 28.99
C GLY A 234 37.74 -15.15 29.67
N LYS A 235 38.73 -16.02 29.44
CA LYS A 235 38.74 -17.40 29.98
C LYS A 235 39.96 -17.68 30.86
N PRO A 236 39.85 -17.54 32.21
CA PRO A 236 40.93 -17.89 33.12
C PRO A 236 41.13 -19.40 33.19
N GLU A 237 42.35 -19.87 32.88
CA GLU A 237 42.83 -21.14 33.41
C GLU A 237 43.35 -20.90 34.84
N HIS A 238 42.75 -21.54 35.85
CA HIS A 238 43.49 -21.84 37.07
C HIS A 238 43.02 -23.10 37.79
N SER A 239 43.98 -23.76 38.41
CA SER A 239 43.85 -25.00 39.14
C SER A 239 44.00 -24.78 40.65
N ALA A 240 43.08 -25.36 41.42
CA ALA A 240 43.26 -25.86 42.80
C ALA A 240 43.83 -24.93 43.91
N ASP A 241 42.91 -24.48 44.78
CA ASP A 241 42.96 -24.66 46.26
C ASP A 241 43.83 -23.68 47.13
N PRO A 242 43.71 -23.64 48.50
CA PRO A 242 43.13 -22.44 49.15
C PRO A 242 43.78 -21.99 50.50
N SER A 243 43.38 -20.81 51.04
CA SER A 243 43.26 -20.48 52.49
C SER A 243 42.83 -19.01 52.77
N ASP A 244 41.86 -18.85 53.70
CA ASP A 244 41.56 -17.82 54.74
C ASP A 244 41.98 -16.32 54.62
N GLY A 245 41.21 -15.39 55.27
CA GLY A 245 41.77 -14.03 55.52
C GLY A 245 40.97 -12.78 56.01
N HIS A 246 39.68 -12.80 56.36
CA HIS A 246 38.92 -11.73 57.10
C HIS A 246 38.99 -10.20 56.74
N THR A 247 37.81 -9.63 56.45
CA THR A 247 37.20 -8.31 56.85
C THR A 247 38.00 -7.34 57.77
N VAL A 248 37.98 -6.00 57.64
CA VAL A 248 36.86 -4.97 57.68
C VAL A 248 37.38 -3.63 57.07
N GLY A 249 36.61 -2.64 56.55
CA GLY A 249 35.15 -2.52 56.30
C GLY A 249 34.46 -1.18 56.71
N SER A 250 34.78 -0.02 56.09
CA SER A 250 34.00 1.25 56.16
C SER A 250 34.22 2.04 54.85
N SER A 251 33.24 2.55 54.07
CA SER A 251 31.99 3.31 54.33
C SER A 251 32.26 4.77 54.75
N LEU A 252 31.56 5.81 54.28
CA LEU A 252 30.34 5.99 53.43
C LEU A 252 30.66 6.99 52.29
N PHE A 253 29.85 7.37 51.28
CA PHE A 253 28.49 7.07 50.75
C PHE A 253 28.49 7.45 49.23
N GLY A 254 27.47 7.19 48.39
CA GLY A 254 26.23 6.45 48.61
C GLY A 254 25.37 6.23 47.35
N ASP A 255 24.70 5.09 47.35
CA ASP A 255 23.32 4.80 46.89
C ASP A 255 22.82 5.30 45.51
N MET A 256 22.69 4.39 44.53
CA MET A 256 21.42 3.68 44.34
C MET A 256 21.61 2.46 43.43
N THR A 257 21.30 1.27 43.94
CA THR A 257 21.16 0.04 43.16
C THR A 257 19.85 -0.63 43.51
N ASP A 258 19.04 -0.97 42.52
CA ASP A 258 18.01 -1.99 42.69
C ASP A 258 18.03 -2.98 41.52
N TYR A 259 17.47 -4.15 41.75
CA TYR A 259 17.71 -5.40 41.03
C TYR A 259 16.40 -5.94 40.41
N GLU A 260 16.45 -7.13 39.81
CA GLU A 260 15.32 -7.84 39.17
C GLU A 260 14.67 -7.17 37.94
N ASN A 261 14.74 -7.88 36.81
CA ASN A 261 14.00 -7.55 35.59
C ASN A 261 13.52 -8.83 34.85
N THR A 262 13.21 -9.88 35.64
CA THR A 262 12.76 -11.20 35.17
C THR A 262 11.34 -11.55 35.61
N SER A 263 10.85 -10.91 36.68
CA SER A 263 9.49 -11.05 37.21
C SER A 263 8.44 -10.27 36.38
N ASP A 264 8.80 -9.09 35.88
CA ASP A 264 7.86 -8.15 35.27
C ASP A 264 7.33 -8.63 33.90
N LEU A 265 8.14 -9.37 33.13
CA LEU A 265 7.73 -9.93 31.84
C LEU A 265 6.66 -11.02 31.97
N GLU A 266 6.74 -11.85 33.01
CA GLU A 266 5.71 -12.84 33.33
C GLU A 266 4.44 -12.18 33.88
N PHE A 267 4.58 -11.14 34.72
CA PHE A 267 3.44 -10.37 35.22
C PHE A 267 2.65 -9.68 34.09
N LEU A 268 3.34 -9.10 33.12
CA LEU A 268 2.74 -8.51 31.92
C LEU A 268 2.06 -9.56 31.04
N ARG A 269 2.68 -10.74 30.81
CA ARG A 269 2.06 -11.87 30.10
C ARG A 269 0.76 -12.32 30.79
N TYR A 270 0.80 -12.49 32.11
CA TYR A 270 -0.36 -12.92 32.90
C TYR A 270 -1.51 -11.91 32.86
N ARG A 271 -1.21 -10.60 32.99
CA ARG A 271 -2.22 -9.53 32.82
C ARG A 271 -2.86 -9.53 31.43
N ILE A 272 -2.06 -9.68 30.37
CA ILE A 272 -2.57 -9.75 28.99
C ILE A 272 -3.54 -10.94 28.86
N ILE A 273 -3.17 -12.13 29.33
CA ILE A 273 -4.02 -13.33 29.30
C ILE A 273 -5.36 -13.10 30.02
N ILE A 274 -5.34 -12.53 31.24
CA ILE A 274 -6.56 -12.20 31.99
C ILE A 274 -7.47 -11.22 31.22
N THR A 275 -6.90 -10.16 30.62
CA THR A 275 -7.71 -9.20 29.85
C THR A 275 -8.34 -9.85 28.61
N CYS A 276 -7.60 -10.67 27.86
CA CYS A 276 -8.13 -11.39 26.70
C CYS A 276 -9.26 -12.37 27.06
N LEU A 277 -9.14 -13.08 28.18
CA LEU A 277 -10.20 -13.97 28.69
C LEU A 277 -11.44 -13.19 29.16
N SER A 278 -11.25 -12.00 29.72
CA SER A 278 -12.36 -11.13 30.16
C SER A 278 -13.16 -10.60 28.97
N PHE A 279 -12.48 -10.13 27.91
CA PHE A 279 -13.14 -9.61 26.71
C PHE A 279 -13.81 -10.69 25.87
N SER A 280 -13.25 -11.91 25.79
CA SER A 280 -13.87 -13.01 25.03
C SER A 280 -15.19 -13.46 25.66
N GLY A 281 -15.28 -13.53 26.99
CA GLY A 281 -16.53 -13.82 27.70
C GLY A 281 -17.64 -12.80 27.40
N ILE A 282 -17.31 -11.51 27.42
CA ILE A 282 -18.24 -10.42 27.05
C ILE A 282 -18.70 -10.57 25.59
N PHE A 283 -17.78 -10.87 24.66
CA PHE A 283 -18.10 -11.07 23.25
C PHE A 283 -19.07 -12.25 23.03
N PHE A 284 -18.86 -13.39 23.69
CA PHE A 284 -19.78 -14.53 23.60
C PHE A 284 -21.15 -14.22 24.22
N ILE A 285 -21.22 -13.48 25.34
CA ILE A 285 -22.49 -13.03 25.92
C ILE A 285 -23.23 -12.11 24.95
N LEU A 286 -22.54 -11.17 24.29
CA LEU A 286 -23.13 -10.29 23.28
C LEU A 286 -23.66 -11.06 22.05
N LEU A 287 -22.96 -12.12 21.59
CA LEU A 287 -23.45 -12.99 20.52
C LEU A 287 -24.69 -13.79 20.92
N LEU A 288 -24.75 -14.29 22.15
CA LEU A 288 -25.93 -14.99 22.68
C LEU A 288 -27.12 -14.04 22.81
N LEU A 289 -26.91 -12.84 23.36
CA LEU A 289 -27.93 -11.79 23.45
C LEU A 289 -28.41 -11.35 22.06
N PHE A 290 -27.52 -11.20 21.07
CA PHE A 290 -27.89 -10.89 19.68
C PHE A 290 -28.76 -11.99 19.05
N LYS A 291 -28.51 -13.27 19.39
CA LYS A 291 -29.31 -14.41 18.90
C LYS A 291 -30.67 -14.55 19.61
N ILE A 292 -30.80 -14.06 20.84
CA ILE A 292 -32.01 -14.21 21.67
C ILE A 292 -32.92 -12.96 21.62
N THR A 293 -32.35 -11.77 21.40
CA THR A 293 -33.11 -10.50 21.35
C THR A 293 -33.69 -10.27 19.95
N PRO A 294 -34.99 -9.97 19.79
CA PRO A 294 -35.65 -9.82 18.47
C PRO A 294 -35.33 -8.50 17.75
N LEU A 295 -34.11 -7.95 17.90
CA LEU A 295 -33.67 -6.73 17.22
C LEU A 295 -33.34 -6.95 15.74
N GLY A 296 -33.03 -8.18 15.33
CA GLY A 296 -32.70 -8.51 13.94
C GLY A 296 -33.82 -8.23 12.93
N SER A 297 -35.10 -8.43 13.31
CA SER A 297 -36.25 -8.12 12.46
C SER A 297 -36.57 -6.62 12.41
N LEU A 298 -36.44 -5.91 13.52
CA LEU A 298 -36.67 -4.45 13.61
C LEU A 298 -35.68 -3.63 12.79
N LEU A 299 -34.41 -4.05 12.73
CA LEU A 299 -33.39 -3.40 11.89
C LEU A 299 -33.64 -3.64 10.39
N TYR A 300 -34.17 -4.82 10.01
CA TYR A 300 -34.54 -5.09 8.63
C TYR A 300 -35.70 -4.20 8.16
N GLU A 301 -36.76 -4.05 8.97
CA GLU A 301 -37.88 -3.14 8.66
C GLU A 301 -37.44 -1.67 8.56
N THR A 302 -36.57 -1.19 9.45
CA THR A 302 -36.16 0.23 9.45
C THR A 302 -35.16 0.59 8.35
N VAL A 303 -34.32 -0.36 7.90
CA VAL A 303 -33.33 -0.10 6.85
C VAL A 303 -33.86 -0.39 5.43
N PHE A 304 -34.54 -1.53 5.20
CA PHE A 304 -34.90 -1.95 3.84
C PHE A 304 -36.26 -1.42 3.35
N LYS A 305 -37.21 -1.12 4.24
CA LYS A 305 -38.57 -0.69 3.87
C LYS A 305 -38.64 0.70 3.21
N LYS A 306 -37.56 1.47 3.22
CA LYS A 306 -37.48 2.82 2.64
C LYS A 306 -37.16 2.87 1.14
N ASN A 307 -36.71 1.76 0.55
CA ASN A 307 -36.21 1.72 -0.85
C ASN A 307 -37.12 0.98 -1.86
N ILE A 308 -38.21 0.35 -1.40
CA ILE A 308 -39.05 -0.53 -2.25
C ILE A 308 -40.13 0.25 -3.04
N MET A 309 -40.38 1.53 -2.73
CA MET A 309 -41.52 2.30 -3.26
C MET A 309 -41.20 3.22 -4.46
N ARG A 310 -40.18 2.92 -5.30
CA ARG A 310 -39.88 3.76 -6.47
C ARG A 310 -39.26 3.06 -7.70
N ARG A 311 -39.84 1.95 -8.16
CA ARG A 311 -39.80 1.59 -9.60
C ARG A 311 -40.86 0.56 -10.01
N ASN A 312 -41.85 1.06 -10.74
CA ASN A 312 -42.70 0.39 -11.75
C ASN A 312 -42.98 1.48 -12.79
N ILE A 313 -43.27 1.11 -14.05
CA ILE A 313 -43.20 2.00 -15.24
C ILE A 313 -41.72 2.27 -15.61
N ASP A 314 -41.18 1.93 -16.79
CA ASP A 314 -41.75 1.24 -17.97
C ASP A 314 -40.97 -0.03 -18.34
N TYR A 315 -41.63 -0.90 -19.11
CA TYR A 315 -41.04 -1.97 -19.91
C TYR A 315 -41.66 -1.86 -21.31
N GLU A 316 -40.89 -1.46 -22.32
CA GLU A 316 -41.23 -1.67 -23.73
C GLU A 316 -39.93 -1.97 -24.51
N GLU A 317 -40.05 -2.75 -25.58
CA GLU A 317 -39.01 -3.67 -26.02
C GLU A 317 -38.44 -3.28 -27.40
N THR A 318 -37.21 -2.75 -27.43
CA THR A 318 -36.53 -2.43 -28.70
C THR A 318 -35.77 -3.65 -29.23
N HIS A 319 -36.32 -4.26 -30.28
CA HIS A 319 -35.84 -5.49 -30.92
C HIS A 319 -34.34 -5.52 -31.30
N GLU A 320 -33.77 -6.72 -31.28
CA GLU A 320 -32.47 -7.05 -31.86
C GLU A 320 -32.46 -6.90 -33.40
N PHE A 321 -31.27 -6.67 -33.96
CA PHE A 321 -31.05 -6.57 -35.41
C PHE A 321 -30.45 -7.88 -35.97
N LEU A 322 -31.02 -8.32 -37.10
CA LEU A 322 -30.42 -9.19 -38.12
C LEU A 322 -30.08 -10.65 -37.76
N SER A 323 -31.01 -11.55 -38.09
CA SER A 323 -30.69 -12.57 -39.11
C SER A 323 -31.94 -12.84 -39.97
N ASP A 324 -31.79 -12.75 -41.29
CA ASP A 324 -32.89 -12.93 -42.24
C ASP A 324 -32.41 -13.77 -43.43
N ASN A 325 -33.11 -14.87 -43.72
CA ASN A 325 -33.08 -15.54 -45.03
C ASN A 325 -34.08 -16.71 -45.12
N SER A 326 -35.22 -16.50 -45.79
CA SER A 326 -36.04 -17.53 -46.48
C SER A 326 -36.72 -18.61 -45.59
N LEU A 327 -37.90 -19.16 -45.91
CA LEU A 327 -38.62 -19.25 -47.17
C LEU A 327 -40.11 -19.63 -46.92
N SER A 328 -41.07 -18.96 -47.58
CA SER A 328 -42.47 -19.41 -47.83
C SER A 328 -43.41 -19.70 -46.62
N ALA A 329 -44.74 -19.77 -46.74
CA ALA A 329 -45.71 -19.08 -47.61
C ALA A 329 -47.16 -19.32 -47.10
N TYR A 330 -48.12 -18.63 -47.73
CA TYR A 330 -49.58 -18.87 -47.73
C TYR A 330 -50.45 -18.41 -46.55
N SER A 331 -51.53 -17.73 -46.95
CA SER A 331 -52.71 -17.34 -46.17
C SER A 331 -53.67 -18.52 -45.98
N GLY A 332 -54.41 -18.55 -44.86
CA GLY A 332 -55.51 -19.49 -44.62
C GLY A 332 -56.19 -19.30 -43.27
N SER A 333 -57.34 -18.61 -43.23
CA SER A 333 -58.13 -18.38 -42.02
C SER A 333 -59.19 -19.46 -41.78
N ILE A 334 -59.21 -20.09 -40.60
CA ILE A 334 -60.26 -21.02 -40.16
C ILE A 334 -60.64 -20.70 -38.70
N PRO A 335 -61.94 -20.53 -38.36
CA PRO A 335 -62.40 -20.37 -36.98
C PRO A 335 -62.65 -21.73 -36.30
N HIS A 336 -62.34 -21.84 -35.00
CA HIS A 336 -62.64 -23.04 -34.21
C HIS A 336 -64.01 -22.92 -33.51
N HIS A 337 -64.90 -23.87 -33.76
CA HIS A 337 -66.08 -24.12 -32.93
C HIS A 337 -65.77 -25.16 -31.84
N ILE A 338 -66.34 -24.98 -30.65
CA ILE A 338 -66.31 -25.95 -29.54
C ILE A 338 -67.76 -26.29 -29.19
N THR A 339 -68.06 -27.57 -29.02
CA THR A 339 -69.41 -28.09 -28.71
C THR A 339 -69.34 -28.98 -27.47
N TYR A 340 -70.21 -28.75 -26.50
CA TYR A 340 -70.33 -29.56 -25.28
C TYR A 340 -71.40 -30.66 -25.43
N PRO A 341 -71.21 -31.85 -24.83
CA PRO A 341 -72.21 -32.91 -24.83
C PRO A 341 -73.35 -32.63 -23.83
N PRO A 342 -74.59 -33.07 -24.10
CA PRO A 342 -75.74 -32.84 -23.22
C PRO A 342 -75.79 -33.80 -22.03
N LEU A 343 -76.42 -33.34 -20.94
CA LEU A 343 -76.95 -34.20 -19.88
C LEU A 343 -78.13 -35.02 -20.41
N ARG A 344 -78.47 -36.11 -19.69
CA ARG A 344 -79.59 -37.01 -20.01
C ARG A 344 -80.34 -37.33 -18.72
N ASP A 345 -81.67 -37.28 -18.80
CA ASP A 345 -82.61 -37.72 -17.75
C ASP A 345 -82.65 -39.25 -17.59
#